data_AF-U4QX16-F1
#
_entry.id   AF-U4QX16-F1
#
_cell.length_a   1.000
_cell.length_b   1.000
_cell.length_c   1.000
_cell.angle_alpha   90.00
_cell.angle_beta   90.00
_cell.angle_gamma   90.00
#
_symmetry.space_group_name_H-M   'P 1'
#
loop_
_entity.id
_entity.type
_entity.pdbx_description
1 polymer ?
#
loop_
_entity_poly.entity_id
_entity_poly.type
_entity_poly.pdbx_seq_one_letter_code
_entity_poly.pdbx_strand_id
1 'polypeptide(L)'
;MTKEQELMQYLHNKVFDPILDSKKCPAKIKSGVNLTVGRMGRLSAEKMVQYFWSALATENAITFSKHLKAEGLTRFEDVMEEFRDKFNDSWLRK
;
A
#
# COMPACT_ATOMS: atom_id res chain seq x y z
N MET A 1 -2.38 -12.96 15.25
CA MET A 1 -2.08 -12.08 14.09
C MET A 1 -0.93 -11.18 14.49
N THR A 2 0.18 -11.20 13.75
CA THR A 2 1.28 -10.26 14.00
C THR A 2 0.94 -8.88 13.45
N LYS A 3 1.69 -7.86 13.83
CA LYS A 3 1.53 -6.50 13.30
C LYS A 3 1.76 -6.42 11.80
N GLU A 4 2.74 -7.16 11.31
CA GLU A 4 3.04 -7.31 9.89
C GLU A 4 1.83 -7.88 9.13
N GLN A 5 1.20 -8.93 9.69
CA GLN A 5 0.01 -9.53 9.11
C GLN A 5 -1.18 -8.55 9.12
N GLU A 6 -1.39 -7.82 10.22
CA GLU A 6 -2.46 -6.83 10.33
C GLU A 6 -2.31 -5.71 9.30
N LEU A 7 -1.10 -5.14 9.18
CA LEU A 7 -0.80 -4.06 8.24
C LEU A 7 -0.90 -4.55 6.79
N MET A 8 -0.33 -5.71 6.47
CA MET A 8 -0.44 -6.29 5.13
C MET A 8 -1.89 -6.58 4.76
N GLN A 9 -2.69 -7.14 5.68
CA GLN A 9 -4.11 -7.40 5.41
C GLN A 9 -4.88 -6.11 5.14
N TYR A 10 -4.59 -5.04 5.89
CA TYR A 10 -5.18 -3.73 5.63
C TYR A 10 -4.85 -3.23 4.22
N LEU A 11 -3.57 -3.26 3.83
CA LEU A 11 -3.15 -2.80 2.50
C LEU A 11 -3.70 -3.68 1.38
N HIS A 12 -3.81 -4.99 1.59
CA HIS A 12 -4.50 -5.90 0.66
C HIS A 12 -5.94 -5.48 0.43
N ASN A 13 -6.73 -5.35 1.51
CA ASN A 13 -8.14 -5.03 1.43
C ASN A 13 -8.40 -3.65 0.81
N LYS A 14 -7.59 -2.65 1.17
CA LYS A 14 -7.85 -1.26 0.81
C LYS A 14 -7.22 -0.85 -0.51
N VAL A 15 -6.08 -1.44 -0.88
CA VAL A 15 -5.29 -0.97 -2.01
C VAL A 15 -4.90 -2.10 -2.97
N PHE A 16 -4.19 -3.13 -2.50
CA PHE A 16 -3.57 -4.08 -3.41
C PHE A 16 -4.59 -4.94 -4.16
N ASP A 17 -5.55 -5.54 -3.46
CA ASP A 17 -6.52 -6.44 -4.08
C ASP A 17 -7.45 -5.70 -5.05
N PRO A 18 -7.99 -4.50 -4.74
CA PRO A 18 -8.71 -3.70 -5.72
C PRO A 18 -7.95 -3.49 -7.04
N ILE A 19 -6.63 -3.32 -6.98
CA ILE A 19 -5.78 -3.16 -8.17
C ILE A 19 -5.54 -4.51 -8.86
N LEU A 20 -5.21 -5.55 -8.10
CA LEU A 20 -4.88 -6.88 -8.63
C LEU A 20 -6.09 -7.57 -9.27
N ASP A 21 -7.29 -7.36 -8.72
CA ASP A 21 -8.54 -7.95 -9.22
C ASP A 21 -9.19 -7.12 -10.34
N SER A 22 -8.78 -5.86 -10.51
CA SER A 22 -9.33 -5.00 -11.55
C SER A 22 -9.07 -5.58 -12.95
N LYS A 23 -10.15 -5.77 -13.72
CA LYS A 23 -10.08 -6.22 -15.12
C LYS A 23 -9.51 -5.15 -16.07
N LYS A 24 -9.54 -3.89 -15.65
CA LYS A 24 -9.09 -2.74 -16.46
C LYS A 24 -7.64 -2.36 -16.19
N CYS A 25 -7.11 -2.75 -15.02
CA CYS A 25 -5.76 -2.40 -14.64
C CYS A 25 -4.70 -3.13 -15.51
N PRO A 26 -3.76 -2.41 -16.15
CA PRO A 26 -2.74 -3.02 -16.97
C PRO A 26 -1.85 -4.02 -16.21
N ALA A 27 -1.42 -5.09 -16.87
CA ALA A 27 -0.57 -6.12 -16.26
C ALA A 27 0.74 -5.56 -15.65
N LYS A 28 1.33 -4.52 -16.26
CA LYS A 28 2.53 -3.85 -15.73
C LYS A 28 2.29 -3.22 -14.36
N ILE A 29 1.10 -2.65 -14.13
CA ILE A 29 0.72 -2.05 -12.85
C ILE A 29 0.56 -3.15 -11.79
N LYS A 30 -0.15 -4.24 -12.13
CA LYS A 30 -0.30 -5.40 -11.25
C LYS A 30 1.05 -6.03 -10.89
N SER A 31 1.99 -6.10 -11.83
CA SER A 31 3.35 -6.56 -11.57
C SER A 31 4.07 -5.69 -10.54
N GLY A 32 3.98 -4.36 -10.65
CA GLY A 32 4.53 -3.43 -9.65
C GLY A 32 3.91 -3.58 -8.26
N VAL A 33 2.60 -3.82 -8.19
CA VAL A 33 1.89 -4.09 -6.92
C VAL A 33 2.38 -5.40 -6.30
N ASN A 34 2.46 -6.49 -7.08
CA ASN A 34 2.99 -7.77 -6.59
C ASN A 34 4.42 -7.67 -6.08
N LEU A 35 5.28 -6.88 -6.74
CA LEU A 35 6.63 -6.60 -6.24
C LEU A 35 6.60 -5.84 -4.91
N THR A 36 5.68 -4.89 -4.75
CA THR A 36 5.50 -4.14 -3.51
C THR A 36 5.04 -5.06 -2.38
N VAL A 37 4.02 -5.89 -2.62
CA VAL A 37 3.54 -6.92 -1.68
C VAL A 37 4.68 -7.84 -1.23
N GLY A 38 5.45 -8.37 -2.19
CA GLY A 38 6.57 -9.27 -1.89
C GLY A 38 7.72 -8.60 -1.12
N ARG A 39 7.98 -7.30 -1.37
CA ARG A 39 8.96 -6.52 -0.61
C ARG A 39 8.47 -6.22 0.80
N MET A 40 7.27 -5.67 0.93
CA MET A 40 6.70 -5.31 2.23
C MET A 40 6.56 -6.54 3.13
N GLY A 41 6.08 -7.68 2.61
CA GLY A 41 5.90 -8.92 3.37
C GLY A 41 7.18 -9.52 3.98
N ARG A 42 8.37 -8.98 3.67
CA ARG A 42 9.66 -9.37 4.27
C ARG A 42 10.20 -8.36 5.29
N LEU A 43 9.48 -7.26 5.51
CA LEU A 43 9.86 -6.19 6.43
C LEU A 43 9.25 -6.42 7.81
N SER A 44 9.88 -5.82 8.83
CA SER A 44 9.23 -5.63 10.12
C SER A 44 8.10 -4.59 9.99
N ALA A 45 7.15 -4.60 10.92
CA ALA A 45 6.04 -3.64 10.96
C ALA A 45 6.52 -2.18 10.89
N GLU A 46 7.58 -1.82 11.62
CA GLU A 46 8.18 -0.48 11.57
C GLU A 46 8.66 -0.12 10.16
N LYS A 47 9.39 -1.03 9.50
CA LYS A 47 9.89 -0.83 8.14
C LYS A 47 8.75 -0.79 7.11
N MET A 48 7.64 -1.50 7.33
CA MET A 48 6.44 -1.39 6.49
C MET A 48 5.80 0.00 6.60
N VAL A 49 5.68 0.56 7.82
CA VAL A 49 5.19 1.93 8.04
C VAL A 49 6.11 2.95 7.35
N GLN A 50 7.42 2.83 7.54
CA GLN A 50 8.40 3.69 6.86
C GLN A 50 8.30 3.58 5.33
N TYR A 51 8.13 2.35 4.82
CA TYR A 51 7.98 2.11 3.38
C TYR A 51 6.73 2.81 2.83
N PHE A 52 5.59 2.73 3.51
CA PHE A 52 4.35 3.38 3.10
C PHE A 52 4.55 4.89 2.90
N TRP A 53 5.15 5.56 3.89
CA TRP A 53 5.43 7.00 3.82
C TRP A 53 6.47 7.35 2.77
N SER A 54 7.49 6.51 2.61
CA SER A 54 8.51 6.70 1.58
C SER A 54 7.90 6.59 0.17
N ALA A 55 6.99 5.64 -0.04
CA ALA A 55 6.31 5.45 -1.32
C ALA A 55 5.52 6.71 -1.73
N LEU A 56 4.81 7.33 -0.79
CA LEU A 56 4.06 8.58 -1.00
C LEU A 56 4.95 9.76 -1.42
N ALA A 57 6.22 9.77 -1.02
CA ALA A 57 7.16 10.85 -1.31
C ALA A 57 7.90 10.72 -2.66
N THR A 58 7.67 9.64 -3.43
CA THR A 58 8.41 9.39 -4.69
C THR A 58 7.66 9.84 -5.95
N GLU A 59 8.38 10.35 -6.95
CA GLU A 59 7.81 10.71 -8.27
C GLU A 59 7.18 9.51 -8.99
N ASN A 60 7.68 8.30 -8.75
CA ASN A 60 7.10 7.07 -9.30
C ASN A 60 5.68 6.84 -8.80
N ALA A 61 5.38 7.16 -7.54
CA ALA A 61 4.02 7.08 -7.02
C ALA A 61 3.09 8.05 -7.74
N ILE A 62 3.53 9.27 -8.09
CA ILE A 62 2.70 10.26 -8.80
C ILE A 62 2.24 9.75 -10.18
N THR A 63 3.15 9.14 -10.96
CA THR A 63 2.79 8.63 -12.30
C THR A 63 1.87 7.41 -12.22
N PHE A 64 2.09 6.54 -11.21
CA PHE A 64 1.26 5.38 -10.93
C PHE A 64 -0.14 5.80 -10.44
N SER A 65 -0.17 6.80 -9.57
CA SER A 65 -1.34 7.39 -8.94
C SER A 65 -2.30 8.04 -9.95
N LYS A 66 -1.78 8.69 -11.01
CA LYS A 66 -2.62 9.21 -12.10
C LYS A 66 -3.38 8.11 -12.86
N HIS A 67 -2.73 6.97 -13.12
CA HIS A 67 -3.36 5.84 -13.79
C HIS A 67 -4.43 5.19 -12.92
N LEU A 68 -4.12 4.97 -11.64
CA LEU A 68 -5.07 4.39 -10.69
C LEU A 68 -6.30 5.29 -10.49
N LYS A 69 -6.10 6.61 -10.39
CA LYS A 69 -7.18 7.59 -10.26
C LYS A 69 -8.10 7.61 -11.48
N ALA A 70 -7.54 7.52 -12.69
CA ALA A 70 -8.34 7.47 -13.92
C ALA A 70 -9.26 6.24 -13.98
N GLU A 71 -8.83 5.13 -13.36
CA GLU A 71 -9.60 3.88 -13.27
C GLU A 71 -10.50 3.79 -12.02
N GLY A 72 -10.53 4.83 -11.19
CA GLY A 72 -11.29 4.84 -9.93
C GLY A 72 -10.77 3.85 -8.88
N LEU A 73 -9.49 3.48 -8.95
CA LEU A 73 -8.86 2.55 -8.01
C LEU A 73 -8.25 3.29 -6.82
N THR A 74 -8.37 2.69 -5.64
CA THR A 74 -7.81 3.23 -4.39
C THR A 74 -6.28 3.24 -4.44
N ARG A 75 -5.69 4.33 -3.93
CA ARG A 75 -4.24 4.57 -3.90
C ARG A 75 -3.77 4.75 -2.45
N PHE A 76 -2.46 4.84 -2.26
CA PHE A 76 -1.89 5.06 -0.91
C PHE A 76 -2.34 6.42 -0.36
N GLU A 77 -2.43 7.44 -1.22
CA GLU A 77 -2.89 8.78 -0.89
C GLU A 77 -4.33 8.77 -0.35
N ASP A 78 -5.18 7.90 -0.87
CA ASP A 78 -6.60 7.84 -0.50
C ASP A 78 -6.82 7.19 0.88
N VAL A 79 -5.80 6.49 1.39
CA VAL A 79 -5.86 5.77 2.68
C VAL A 79 -4.86 6.31 3.70
N MET A 80 -4.15 7.40 3.39
CA MET A 80 -3.05 7.90 4.21
C MET A 80 -3.49 8.35 5.62
N GLU A 81 -4.67 8.96 5.73
CA GLU A 81 -5.20 9.44 7.01
C GLU A 81 -5.58 8.26 7.90
N GLU A 82 -6.38 7.32 7.37
CA GLU A 82 -6.75 6.08 8.07
C GLU A 82 -5.51 5.25 8.44
N PHE A 83 -4.51 5.18 7.55
CA PHE A 83 -3.25 4.49 7.83
C PHE A 83 -2.47 5.15 8.97
N ARG A 84 -2.38 6.49 8.99
CA ARG A 84 -1.70 7.25 10.05
C ARG A 84 -2.35 7.03 11.41
N ASP A 85 -3.68 7.02 11.46
CA ASP A 85 -4.40 6.84 12.72
C ASP A 85 -4.28 5.41 13.26
N LYS A 86 -4.24 4.42 12.36
CA LYS A 86 -4.17 3.00 12.72
C LYS A 86 -2.76 2.50 13.02
N PHE A 87 -1.78 2.85 12.17
CA PHE A 87 -0.42 2.31 12.20
C PHE A 87 0.60 3.37 12.62
N ASN A 88 0.44 3.88 13.84
CA ASN A 88 1.30 4.90 14.45
C ASN A 88 2.29 4.33 15.48
N ASP A 89 3.09 5.20 16.09
CA ASP A 89 4.09 4.81 17.09
C ASP A 89 3.47 4.12 18.32
N SER A 90 2.25 4.50 18.71
CA SER A 90 1.55 3.84 19.81
C SER A 90 1.15 2.42 19.43
N TRP A 91 0.77 2.17 18.18
CA TRP A 91 0.58 0.83 17.66
C TRP A 91 1.91 0.08 17.59
N LEU A 92 3.01 0.69 17.15
CA LEU A 92 4.34 0.05 17.05
C LEU A 92 4.93 -0.36 18.41
N ARG A 93 4.63 0.37 19.50
CA ARG A 93 5.14 0.06 20.85
C ARG A 93 4.38 -1.02 21.62
N LYS A 94 3.15 -1.35 21.22
CA LYS A 94 2.31 -2.37 21.87
C LYS A 94 2.79 -3.80 21.62
#